data_AF-A0A8H5BFN4-F1
#
_entry.id   AF-A0A8H5BFN4-F1
#
_cell.length_a   1.000
_cell.length_b   1.000
_cell.length_c   1.000
_cell.angle_alpha   90.00
_cell.angle_beta   90.00
_cell.angle_gamma   90.00
#
_symmetry.space_group_name_H-M   'P 1'
#
loop_
_entity.id
_entity.type
_entity.pdbx_description
1 polymer ?
#
loop_
_entity_poly.entity_id
_entity_poly.type
_entity_poly.pdbx_seq_one_letter_code
_entity_poly.pdbx_strand_id
1 'polypeptide(L)'
;MTLSDLRFLVASDVFLAVLIPLVILFFGSRHLPSLADLRSLLSLHKSAPSLRHHGNFSLERAYASFTQYTRLSAEAQATMRASYARLGRTGKRVGFAVGYPAKLERLRDATARNAVLADGIAECAAEEYAGRLTPGSLSSRIAGAADLGRVREAMKHFVRDWSEEGRGERTRIFEPVLELLRKVKQKERESMRVLVPGCGLGRLAWEISELGKSVLQLIQSRY
;
A
#
# COMPACT_ATOMS: atom_id res chain seq x y z
N MET A 1 63.37 -0.30 -8.08
CA MET A 1 62.23 0.14 -7.25
C MET A 1 62.04 -0.88 -6.15
N THR A 2 62.34 -0.49 -4.91
CA THR A 2 62.15 -1.36 -3.75
C THR A 2 60.68 -1.28 -3.30
N LEU A 3 60.21 -2.29 -2.54
CA LEU A 3 58.82 -2.38 -2.05
C LEU A 3 58.37 -1.17 -1.21
N SER A 4 59.30 -0.38 -0.66
CA SER A 4 59.05 0.88 0.03
C SER A 4 58.61 2.01 -0.91
N ASP A 5 59.19 2.07 -2.12
CA ASP A 5 58.88 3.13 -3.10
C ASP A 5 57.47 2.98 -3.68
N LEU A 6 57.04 1.72 -3.88
CA LEU A 6 55.69 1.37 -4.33
C LEU A 6 54.62 1.74 -3.28
N ARG A 7 54.91 1.59 -1.99
CA ARG A 7 53.98 1.99 -0.92
C ARG A 7 53.84 3.51 -0.83
N PHE A 8 54.91 4.26 -1.07
CA PHE A 8 54.88 5.73 -1.07
C PHE A 8 54.12 6.29 -2.30
N LEU A 9 54.22 5.62 -3.44
CA LEU A 9 53.49 5.99 -4.66
C LEU A 9 51.97 5.77 -4.52
N VAL A 10 51.56 4.67 -3.87
CA VAL A 10 50.15 4.32 -3.65
C VAL A 10 49.51 5.15 -2.53
N ALA A 11 50.30 5.66 -1.58
CA ALA A 11 49.85 6.55 -0.50
C ALA A 11 49.89 8.05 -0.87
N SER A 12 50.27 8.40 -2.09
CA SER A 12 50.31 9.80 -2.53
C SER A 12 48.90 10.32 -2.81
N ASP A 13 48.49 11.38 -2.11
CA ASP A 13 47.19 12.04 -2.28
C ASP A 13 46.92 12.47 -3.73
N VAL A 14 47.97 12.79 -4.49
CA VAL A 14 47.87 13.15 -5.92
C VAL A 14 47.51 11.95 -6.77
N PHE A 15 48.03 10.75 -6.44
CA PHE A 15 47.69 9.52 -7.15
C PHE A 15 46.22 9.12 -6.88
N LEU A 16 45.76 9.21 -5.63
CA LEU A 16 44.36 8.98 -5.29
C LEU A 16 43.42 10.00 -5.97
N ALA A 17 43.82 11.28 -5.99
CA ALA A 17 43.03 12.36 -6.59
C ALA A 17 42.83 12.22 -8.11
N VAL A 18 43.72 11.50 -8.80
CA VAL A 18 43.61 11.23 -10.25
C VAL A 18 42.95 9.88 -10.53
N LEU A 19 43.24 8.86 -9.71
CA LEU A 19 42.70 7.52 -9.88
C LEU A 19 41.18 7.48 -9.64
N ILE A 20 40.69 8.16 -8.60
CA ILE A 20 39.26 8.13 -8.23
C ILE A 20 38.37 8.71 -9.35
N PRO A 21 38.64 9.91 -9.92
CA PRO A 21 37.85 10.44 -11.03
C PRO A 21 37.92 9.55 -12.27
N LEU A 22 39.08 8.97 -12.60
CA LEU A 22 39.23 8.08 -13.75
C LEU A 22 38.42 6.79 -13.59
N VAL A 23 38.40 6.22 -12.38
CA VAL A 23 37.58 5.05 -12.05
C VAL A 23 36.09 5.41 -12.13
N ILE A 24 35.69 6.56 -11.59
CA ILE A 24 34.30 7.04 -11.68
C ILE A 24 33.90 7.28 -13.14
N LEU A 25 34.77 7.86 -13.96
CA LEU A 25 34.52 8.10 -15.38
C LEU A 25 34.43 6.79 -16.17
N PHE A 26 35.28 5.81 -15.84
CA PHE A 26 35.28 4.48 -16.45
C PHE A 26 34.01 3.68 -16.10
N PHE A 27 33.56 3.72 -14.85
CA PHE A 27 32.30 3.09 -14.45
C PHE A 27 31.07 3.86 -14.96
N GLY A 28 31.13 5.20 -14.97
CA GLY A 28 30.08 6.06 -15.51
C GLY A 28 29.89 5.90 -17.02
N SER A 29 30.97 5.74 -17.78
CA SER A 29 30.92 5.51 -19.23
C SER A 29 30.33 4.15 -19.63
N ARG A 30 30.45 3.12 -18.76
CA ARG A 30 29.81 1.82 -18.95
C ARG A 30 28.33 1.78 -18.51
N HIS A 31 27.89 2.79 -17.77
CA HIS A 31 26.51 2.98 -17.33
C HIS A 31 25.95 4.32 -17.84
N LEU A 32 26.19 4.66 -19.11
CA LEU A 32 25.51 5.81 -19.71
C LEU A 32 23.99 5.56 -19.66
N PRO A 33 23.21 6.44 -19.02
CA PRO A 33 21.76 6.37 -19.07
C PRO A 33 21.29 6.47 -20.51
N SER A 34 20.20 5.78 -20.85
CA SER A 34 19.59 5.89 -22.17
C SER A 34 19.22 7.35 -22.47
N LEU A 35 19.18 7.75 -23.74
CA LEU A 35 18.66 9.07 -24.11
C LEU A 35 17.24 9.32 -23.58
N ALA A 36 16.48 8.25 -23.29
CA ALA A 36 15.19 8.31 -22.61
C ALA A 36 15.32 8.76 -21.13
N ASP A 37 16.34 8.26 -20.42
CA ASP A 37 16.62 8.62 -19.03
C ASP A 37 17.12 10.07 -18.93
N LEU A 38 17.98 10.49 -19.87
CA LEU A 38 18.41 11.89 -20.00
C LEU A 38 17.22 12.82 -20.30
N ARG A 39 16.29 12.41 -21.17
CA ARG A 39 15.05 13.15 -21.43
C ARG A 39 14.18 13.25 -20.18
N SER A 40 14.14 12.19 -19.37
CA SER A 40 13.38 12.18 -18.11
C SER A 40 13.97 13.16 -17.08
N LEU A 41 15.31 13.24 -16.99
CA LEU A 41 16.03 14.18 -16.13
C LEU A 41 15.89 15.63 -16.61
N LEU A 42 15.90 15.86 -17.93
CA LEU A 42 15.66 17.18 -18.50
C LEU A 42 14.18 17.60 -18.42
N SER A 43 13.25 16.64 -18.42
CA SER A 43 11.82 16.90 -18.22
C SER A 43 11.48 17.27 -16.77
N LEU A 44 12.35 16.94 -15.81
CA LEU A 44 12.22 17.34 -14.41
C LEU A 44 12.26 18.88 -14.23
N HIS A 45 12.85 19.60 -15.19
CA HIS A 45 13.02 21.05 -15.13
C HIS A 45 11.91 21.84 -15.85
N LYS A 46 11.03 21.17 -16.61
CA LYS A 46 9.83 21.79 -17.18
C LYS A 46 8.64 21.40 -16.34
N SER A 47 8.43 22.18 -15.28
CA SER A 47 7.29 22.16 -14.38
C SER A 47 5.98 21.93 -15.13
N ALA A 48 5.50 20.68 -15.14
CA ALA A 48 4.07 20.42 -15.23
C ALA A 48 3.42 21.07 -13.99
N PRO A 49 2.23 21.66 -14.11
CA PRO A 49 1.56 22.30 -12.98
C PRO A 49 1.49 21.27 -11.85
N SER A 50 1.91 21.70 -10.65
CA SER A 50 2.06 20.87 -9.46
C SER A 50 1.00 19.78 -9.40
N LEU A 51 1.41 18.54 -9.72
CA LEU A 51 0.74 17.35 -9.23
C LEU A 51 0.62 17.57 -7.74
N ARG A 52 -0.58 17.91 -7.25
CA ARG A 52 -0.84 18.00 -5.81
C ARG A 52 -0.28 16.69 -5.25
N HIS A 53 0.78 16.79 -4.44
CA HIS A 53 1.40 15.62 -3.84
C HIS A 53 0.39 15.09 -2.84
N HIS A 54 -0.48 14.22 -3.33
CA HIS A 54 -1.41 13.48 -2.49
C HIS A 54 -0.54 12.57 -1.63
N GLY A 55 -0.51 12.87 -0.33
CA GLY A 55 0.20 12.06 0.64
C GLY A 55 -0.21 10.58 0.55
N ASN A 56 0.59 9.70 1.12
CA ASN A 56 0.28 8.27 1.12
C ASN A 56 -1.11 7.96 1.71
N PHE A 57 -1.61 8.80 2.61
CA PHE A 57 -2.90 8.64 3.28
C PHE A 57 -3.93 9.69 2.84
N SER A 58 -3.91 10.08 1.56
CA SER A 58 -4.91 11.00 1.02
C SER A 58 -6.19 10.29 0.57
N LEU A 59 -7.32 10.99 0.69
CA LEU A 59 -8.62 10.55 0.21
C LEU A 59 -8.59 10.28 -1.30
N GLU A 60 -7.95 11.17 -2.06
CA GLU A 60 -7.84 11.10 -3.51
C GLU A 60 -7.01 9.89 -3.96
N ARG A 61 -5.93 9.57 -3.23
CA ARG A 61 -5.13 8.36 -3.46
C ARG A 61 -5.92 7.10 -3.10
N ALA A 62 -6.62 7.08 -1.97
CA ALA A 62 -7.46 5.95 -1.58
C ALA A 62 -8.54 5.68 -2.64
N TYR A 63 -9.29 6.72 -3.01
CA TYR A 63 -10.29 6.67 -4.08
C TYR A 63 -9.70 6.13 -5.39
N ALA A 64 -8.60 6.71 -5.87
CA ALA A 64 -7.93 6.22 -7.08
C ALA A 64 -7.50 4.75 -6.98
N SER A 65 -7.09 4.30 -5.81
CA SER A 65 -6.65 2.91 -5.58
C SER A 65 -7.82 1.93 -5.68
N PHE A 66 -8.98 2.28 -5.10
CA PHE A 66 -10.20 1.47 -5.21
C PHE A 66 -10.71 1.43 -6.66
N THR A 67 -10.82 2.57 -7.34
CA THR A 67 -11.23 2.64 -8.77
C THR A 67 -10.33 1.81 -9.69
N GLN A 68 -9.06 1.61 -9.32
CA GLN A 68 -8.09 0.87 -10.13
C GLN A 68 -7.87 -0.57 -9.71
N TYR A 69 -8.58 -1.03 -8.68
CA TYR A 69 -8.40 -2.36 -8.12
C TYR A 69 -8.48 -3.46 -9.19
N THR A 70 -9.47 -3.37 -10.08
CA THR A 70 -9.68 -4.34 -11.17
C THR A 70 -8.47 -4.41 -12.11
N ARG A 71 -8.01 -3.27 -12.62
CA ARG A 71 -6.85 -3.18 -13.51
C ARG A 71 -5.58 -3.68 -12.83
N LEU A 72 -5.27 -3.15 -11.64
CA LEU A 72 -4.05 -3.49 -10.90
C LEU A 72 -4.02 -4.97 -10.50
N SER A 73 -5.17 -5.53 -10.14
CA SER A 73 -5.26 -6.96 -9.81
C SER A 73 -5.08 -7.84 -11.04
N ALA A 74 -5.65 -7.45 -12.19
CA ALA A 74 -5.47 -8.18 -13.45
C ALA A 74 -3.99 -8.18 -13.90
N GLU A 75 -3.31 -7.04 -13.81
CA GLU A 75 -1.88 -6.92 -14.09
C GLU A 75 -1.05 -7.83 -13.18
N ALA A 76 -1.29 -7.79 -11.87
CA ALA A 76 -0.59 -8.65 -10.92
C ALA A 76 -0.80 -10.15 -11.22
N GLN A 77 -2.03 -10.55 -11.57
CA GLN A 77 -2.32 -11.94 -11.95
C GLN A 77 -1.65 -12.34 -13.27
N ALA A 78 -1.61 -11.44 -14.26
CA ALA A 78 -0.91 -11.67 -15.51
C ALA A 78 0.59 -11.88 -15.28
N THR A 79 1.22 -11.08 -14.41
CA THR A 79 2.61 -11.29 -13.98
C THR A 79 2.81 -12.65 -13.32
N MET A 80 1.93 -13.06 -12.40
CA MET A 80 2.01 -14.37 -11.75
C MET A 80 1.88 -15.53 -12.75
N ARG A 81 0.96 -15.43 -13.72
CA ARG A 81 0.78 -16.43 -14.78
C ARG A 81 1.98 -16.49 -15.72
N ALA A 82 2.50 -15.33 -16.15
CA ALA A 82 3.68 -15.26 -17.00
C ALA A 82 4.92 -15.86 -16.32
N SER A 83 5.11 -15.59 -15.02
CA SER A 83 6.18 -16.19 -14.22
C SER A 83 6.07 -17.72 -14.19
N TYR A 84 4.86 -18.24 -13.93
CA TYR A 84 4.63 -19.69 -13.92
C TYR A 84 4.82 -20.34 -15.31
N ALA A 85 4.39 -19.66 -16.38
CA ALA A 85 4.53 -20.15 -17.74
C ALA A 85 6.01 -20.30 -18.17
N ARG A 86 6.90 -19.44 -17.64
CA ARG A 86 8.35 -19.47 -17.87
C ARG A 86 9.07 -20.60 -17.13
N LEU A 87 8.44 -21.25 -16.16
CA LEU A 87 9.07 -22.35 -15.43
C LEU A 87 9.37 -23.54 -16.36
N GLY A 88 10.52 -24.18 -16.13
CA GLY A 88 10.87 -25.45 -16.76
C GLY A 88 9.96 -26.60 -16.30
N ARG A 89 10.12 -27.78 -16.91
CA ARG A 89 9.27 -28.96 -16.65
C ARG A 89 9.21 -29.36 -15.17
N THR A 90 10.35 -29.38 -14.48
CA THR A 90 10.42 -29.74 -13.05
C THR A 90 9.61 -28.78 -12.18
N GLY A 91 9.77 -27.46 -12.39
CA GLY A 91 9.03 -26.44 -11.65
C GLY A 91 7.53 -26.48 -11.93
N LYS A 92 7.14 -26.73 -13.19
CA LYS A 92 5.72 -26.91 -13.55
C LYS A 92 5.12 -28.16 -12.89
N ARG A 93 5.85 -29.28 -12.85
CA ARG A 93 5.41 -30.51 -12.19
C ARG A 93 5.16 -30.30 -10.69
N VAL A 94 6.10 -29.67 -9.99
CA VAL A 94 5.93 -29.34 -8.56
C VAL A 94 4.75 -28.37 -8.37
N GLY A 95 4.68 -27.31 -9.19
CA GLY A 95 3.59 -26.35 -9.13
C GLY A 95 2.21 -26.97 -9.37
N PHE A 96 2.12 -27.93 -10.31
CA PHE A 96 0.88 -28.67 -10.55
C PHE A 96 0.52 -29.58 -9.37
N ALA A 97 1.50 -30.30 -8.82
CA ALA A 97 1.30 -31.18 -7.66
C ALA A 97 0.78 -30.43 -6.42
N VAL A 98 1.19 -29.18 -6.22
CA VAL A 98 0.67 -28.33 -5.12
C VAL A 98 -0.59 -27.54 -5.48
N GLY A 99 -1.16 -27.77 -6.67
CA GLY A 99 -2.39 -27.10 -7.11
C GLY A 99 -2.24 -25.61 -7.41
N TYR A 100 -1.04 -25.15 -7.78
CA TYR A 100 -0.77 -23.73 -8.08
C TYR A 100 -1.63 -23.17 -9.22
N PRO A 101 -1.85 -23.87 -10.37
CA PRO A 101 -2.75 -23.38 -11.40
C PRO A 101 -4.18 -23.16 -10.90
N ALA A 102 -4.72 -24.12 -10.14
CA ALA A 102 -6.05 -23.98 -9.54
C ALA A 102 -6.11 -22.82 -8.53
N LYS A 103 -5.02 -22.55 -7.80
CA LYS A 103 -4.91 -21.36 -6.94
C LYS A 103 -4.97 -20.05 -7.74
N LEU A 104 -4.34 -19.98 -8.91
CA LEU A 104 -4.40 -18.79 -9.77
C LEU A 104 -5.81 -18.54 -10.32
N GLU A 105 -6.55 -19.60 -10.67
CA GLU A 105 -7.95 -19.45 -11.08
C GLU A 105 -8.85 -19.00 -9.92
N ARG A 106 -8.72 -19.62 -8.75
CA ARG A 106 -9.45 -19.16 -7.54
C ARG A 106 -9.14 -17.71 -7.19
N LEU A 107 -7.88 -17.28 -7.37
CA LEU A 107 -7.48 -15.89 -7.16
C LEU A 107 -8.17 -14.96 -8.17
N ARG A 108 -8.27 -15.36 -9.45
CA ARG A 108 -9.01 -14.60 -10.47
C ARG A 108 -10.47 -14.40 -10.05
N ASP A 109 -11.15 -15.47 -9.64
CA ASP A 109 -12.56 -15.43 -9.27
C ASP A 109 -12.80 -14.63 -7.98
N ALA A 110 -11.89 -14.74 -7.00
CA ALA A 110 -11.92 -13.92 -5.80
C ALA A 110 -11.71 -12.43 -6.12
N THR A 111 -10.76 -12.11 -6.99
CA THR A 111 -10.53 -10.73 -7.43
C THR A 111 -11.75 -10.17 -8.16
N ALA A 112 -12.41 -10.96 -9.02
CA ALA A 112 -13.62 -10.50 -9.73
C ALA A 112 -14.75 -10.14 -8.75
N ARG A 113 -14.96 -10.94 -7.71
CA ARG A 113 -15.94 -10.61 -6.65
C ARG A 113 -15.55 -9.38 -5.85
N ASN A 114 -14.27 -9.28 -5.49
CA ASN A 114 -13.75 -8.12 -4.75
C ASN A 114 -13.79 -6.83 -5.57
N ALA A 115 -13.79 -6.91 -6.91
CA ALA A 115 -13.92 -5.75 -7.78
C ALA A 115 -15.27 -5.07 -7.59
N VAL A 116 -16.35 -5.83 -7.50
CA VAL A 116 -17.70 -5.29 -7.23
C VAL A 116 -17.71 -4.48 -5.93
N LEU A 117 -17.08 -4.99 -4.87
CA LEU A 117 -16.96 -4.25 -3.61
C LEU A 117 -16.08 -3.00 -3.75
N ALA A 118 -14.95 -3.10 -4.45
CA ALA A 118 -14.04 -1.98 -4.64
C ALA A 118 -14.69 -0.84 -5.44
N ASP A 119 -15.44 -1.18 -6.49
CA ASP A 119 -16.18 -0.25 -7.32
C ASP A 119 -17.29 0.42 -6.50
N GLY A 120 -18.08 -0.36 -5.74
CA GLY A 120 -19.11 0.19 -4.85
C GLY A 120 -18.56 1.14 -3.78
N ILE A 121 -17.41 0.81 -3.17
CA ILE A 121 -16.73 1.72 -2.22
C ILE A 121 -16.31 3.02 -2.92
N ALA A 122 -15.78 2.93 -4.15
CA ALA A 122 -15.38 4.11 -4.92
C ALA A 122 -16.59 4.96 -5.30
N GLU A 123 -17.70 4.34 -5.71
CA GLU A 123 -18.96 5.02 -6.04
C GLU A 123 -19.50 5.79 -4.82
N CYS A 124 -19.64 5.12 -3.66
CA CYS A 124 -20.07 5.80 -2.43
C CYS A 124 -19.15 6.97 -2.05
N ALA A 125 -17.82 6.80 -2.22
CA ALA A 125 -16.88 7.89 -1.96
C ALA A 125 -17.04 9.06 -2.95
N ALA A 126 -17.29 8.77 -4.23
CA ALA A 126 -17.51 9.80 -5.25
C ALA A 126 -18.79 10.61 -4.98
N GLU A 127 -19.83 9.96 -4.49
CA GLU A 127 -21.09 10.59 -4.07
C GLU A 127 -20.89 11.47 -2.81
N GLU A 128 -20.33 10.89 -1.75
CA GLU A 128 -20.11 11.58 -0.46
C GLU A 128 -19.19 12.80 -0.60
N TYR A 129 -18.16 12.69 -1.44
CA TYR A 129 -17.15 13.73 -1.64
C TYR A 129 -17.24 14.38 -3.03
N ALA A 130 -18.47 14.51 -3.54
CA ALA A 130 -18.76 15.18 -4.80
C ALA A 130 -18.09 16.58 -4.84
N GLY A 131 -17.37 16.86 -5.93
CA GLY A 131 -16.62 18.11 -6.12
C GLY A 131 -15.18 18.08 -5.61
N ARG A 132 -14.83 17.16 -4.70
CA ARG A 132 -13.42 16.92 -4.30
C ARG A 132 -12.81 15.72 -5.01
N LEU A 133 -13.64 14.71 -5.30
CA LEU A 133 -13.26 13.56 -6.12
C LEU A 133 -13.86 13.73 -7.52
N THR A 134 -13.02 13.64 -8.55
CA THR A 134 -13.47 13.70 -9.94
C THR A 134 -13.14 12.38 -10.62
N PRO A 135 -14.13 11.61 -11.10
CA PRO A 135 -13.91 10.43 -11.93
C PRO A 135 -13.02 10.79 -13.13
N GLY A 136 -11.93 10.05 -13.33
CA GLY A 136 -11.06 10.20 -14.50
C GLY A 136 -9.94 11.26 -14.44
N SER A 137 -9.94 12.18 -13.47
CA SER A 137 -8.98 13.31 -13.45
C SER A 137 -7.51 12.90 -13.27
N LEU A 138 -7.19 11.89 -12.45
CA LEU A 138 -5.80 11.53 -12.15
C LEU A 138 -5.54 10.05 -11.79
N SER A 139 -6.54 9.17 -11.91
CA SER A 139 -6.49 7.85 -11.25
C SER A 139 -5.26 7.02 -11.63
N SER A 140 -4.82 7.02 -12.90
CA SER A 140 -3.71 6.16 -13.38
C SER A 140 -2.31 6.64 -13.03
N ARG A 141 -2.14 7.91 -12.68
CA ARG A 141 -0.82 8.44 -12.29
C ARG A 141 -0.59 8.40 -10.79
N ILE A 142 -1.64 8.25 -9.99
CA ILE A 142 -1.56 8.29 -8.53
C ILE A 142 -1.44 6.89 -7.93
N ALA A 143 -2.21 5.91 -8.41
CA ALA A 143 -2.27 4.57 -7.84
C ALA A 143 -1.38 3.57 -8.61
N GLY A 144 -0.56 2.83 -7.88
CA GLY A 144 0.37 1.82 -8.41
C GLY A 144 0.25 0.47 -7.69
N ALA A 145 1.19 -0.43 -7.97
CA ALA A 145 1.17 -1.79 -7.41
C ALA A 145 1.21 -1.82 -5.86
N ALA A 146 1.85 -0.84 -5.22
CA ALA A 146 1.87 -0.72 -3.76
C ALA A 146 0.47 -0.43 -3.18
N ASP A 147 -0.38 0.29 -3.91
CA ASP A 147 -1.72 0.64 -3.45
C ASP A 147 -2.70 -0.53 -3.54
N LEU A 148 -2.46 -1.48 -4.45
CA LEU A 148 -3.21 -2.73 -4.47
C LEU A 148 -3.10 -3.49 -3.13
N GLY A 149 -1.92 -3.45 -2.49
CA GLY A 149 -1.72 -3.99 -1.16
C GLY A 149 -2.59 -3.30 -0.10
N ARG A 150 -2.73 -1.98 -0.18
CA ARG A 150 -3.55 -1.19 0.74
C ARG A 150 -5.04 -1.46 0.58
N VAL A 151 -5.52 -1.58 -0.66
CA VAL A 151 -6.93 -1.96 -0.92
C VAL A 151 -7.24 -3.34 -0.35
N ARG A 152 -6.33 -4.31 -0.54
CA ARG A 152 -6.48 -5.65 0.05
C ARG A 152 -6.49 -5.62 1.57
N GLU A 153 -5.67 -4.77 2.19
CA GLU A 153 -5.66 -4.62 3.64
C GLU A 153 -6.95 -3.97 4.16
N ALA A 154 -7.45 -2.95 3.48
CA ALA A 154 -8.74 -2.35 3.79
C ALA A 154 -9.88 -3.38 3.71
N MET A 155 -9.90 -4.23 2.66
CA MET A 155 -10.87 -5.33 2.55
C MET A 155 -10.79 -6.31 3.73
N LYS A 156 -9.60 -6.63 4.24
CA LYS A 156 -9.47 -7.45 5.45
C LYS A 156 -10.04 -6.74 6.67
N HIS A 157 -9.84 -5.43 6.80
CA HIS A 157 -10.46 -4.66 7.88
C HIS A 157 -11.98 -4.70 7.80
N PHE A 158 -12.59 -4.66 6.60
CA PHE A 158 -14.04 -4.87 6.44
C PHE A 158 -14.50 -6.23 6.96
N VAL A 159 -13.80 -7.30 6.60
CA VAL A 159 -14.11 -8.64 7.10
C VAL A 159 -13.99 -8.68 8.62
N ARG A 160 -12.87 -8.24 9.19
CA ARG A 160 -12.64 -8.26 10.63
C ARG A 160 -13.73 -7.49 11.39
N ASP A 161 -14.03 -6.27 10.96
CA ASP A 161 -14.86 -5.34 11.71
C ASP A 161 -16.37 -5.56 11.45
N TRP A 162 -16.77 -6.03 10.27
CA TRP A 162 -18.18 -6.02 9.84
C TRP A 162 -18.73 -7.34 9.29
N SER A 163 -17.93 -8.41 9.20
CA SER A 163 -18.45 -9.73 8.80
C SER A 163 -18.83 -10.62 9.98
N GLU A 164 -19.54 -11.71 9.69
CA GLU A 164 -19.84 -12.74 10.68
C GLU A 164 -18.58 -13.55 11.04
N GLU A 165 -17.74 -13.84 10.05
CA GLU A 165 -16.49 -14.57 10.18
C GLU A 165 -15.49 -13.85 11.10
N GLY A 166 -15.53 -12.51 11.11
CA GLY A 166 -14.74 -11.68 12.02
C GLY A 166 -15.20 -11.72 13.48
N ARG A 167 -16.38 -12.29 13.79
CA ARG A 167 -16.98 -12.24 15.15
C ARG A 167 -16.06 -12.87 16.19
N GLY A 168 -15.47 -14.02 15.92
CA GLY A 168 -14.61 -14.70 16.89
C GLY A 168 -13.39 -13.85 17.28
N GLU A 169 -12.77 -13.18 16.32
CA GLU A 169 -11.66 -12.25 16.57
C GLU A 169 -12.15 -11.03 17.36
N ARG A 170 -13.28 -10.43 16.95
CA ARG A 170 -13.87 -9.29 17.65
C ARG A 170 -14.20 -9.61 19.10
N THR A 171 -14.87 -10.73 19.37
CA THR A 171 -15.18 -11.13 20.75
C THR A 171 -13.90 -11.29 21.57
N ARG A 172 -12.86 -11.92 21.02
CA ARG A 172 -11.60 -12.09 21.75
C ARG A 172 -10.91 -10.77 22.09
N ILE A 173 -10.97 -9.78 21.20
CA ILE A 173 -10.22 -8.51 21.33
C ILE A 173 -11.06 -7.41 21.99
N PHE A 174 -12.34 -7.29 21.65
CA PHE A 174 -13.23 -6.21 22.08
C PHE A 174 -13.88 -6.53 23.43
N GLU A 175 -14.25 -7.79 23.69
CA GLU A 175 -15.00 -8.15 24.90
C GLU A 175 -14.32 -7.69 26.20
N PRO A 176 -12.98 -7.86 26.39
CA PRO A 176 -12.32 -7.37 27.61
C PRO A 176 -12.45 -5.85 27.81
N VAL A 177 -12.43 -5.08 26.72
CA VAL A 177 -12.61 -3.62 26.76
C VAL A 177 -14.05 -3.27 27.09
N LEU A 178 -15.01 -3.95 26.44
CA LEU A 178 -16.44 -3.72 26.64
C LEU A 178 -16.88 -4.11 28.05
N GLU A 179 -16.40 -5.23 28.59
CA GLU A 179 -16.65 -5.67 29.96
C GLU A 179 -16.15 -4.65 30.99
N LEU A 180 -14.94 -4.09 30.79
CA LEU A 180 -14.42 -3.06 31.66
C LEU A 180 -15.33 -1.83 31.67
N LEU A 181 -15.79 -1.40 30.49
CA LEU A 181 -16.71 -0.28 30.36
C LEU A 181 -18.06 -0.60 31.01
N ARG A 182 -18.60 -1.82 30.86
CA ARG A 182 -19.88 -2.21 31.49
C ARG A 182 -19.86 -2.16 33.03
N LYS A 183 -18.69 -2.25 33.67
CA LYS A 183 -18.57 -2.11 35.13
C LYS A 183 -18.78 -0.67 35.62
N VAL A 184 -18.62 0.32 34.75
CA VAL A 184 -18.85 1.74 35.09
C VAL A 184 -20.36 1.99 35.17
N LYS A 185 -20.80 2.71 36.21
CA LYS A 185 -22.23 3.00 36.39
C LYS A 185 -22.79 3.77 35.19
N GLN A 186 -24.01 3.45 34.79
CA GLN A 186 -24.67 4.05 33.62
C GLN A 186 -24.58 5.59 33.58
N LYS A 187 -24.90 6.24 34.69
CA LYS A 187 -24.88 7.70 34.82
C LYS A 187 -23.49 8.31 34.60
N GLU A 188 -22.44 7.59 34.99
CA GLU A 188 -21.06 8.03 34.79
C GLU A 188 -20.64 7.81 33.32
N ARG A 189 -21.06 6.69 32.71
CA ARG A 189 -20.80 6.36 31.30
C ARG A 189 -21.37 7.37 30.31
N GLU A 190 -22.55 7.91 30.58
CA GLU A 190 -23.20 8.91 29.71
C GLU A 190 -22.40 10.21 29.60
N SER A 191 -21.61 10.55 30.62
CA SER A 191 -20.71 11.71 30.63
C SER A 191 -19.28 11.38 30.18
N MET A 192 -18.98 10.10 29.97
CA MET A 192 -17.63 9.62 29.66
C MET A 192 -17.28 9.90 28.19
N ARG A 193 -16.05 10.36 27.97
CA ARG A 193 -15.47 10.52 26.63
C ARG A 193 -14.46 9.43 26.40
N VAL A 194 -14.67 8.62 25.36
CA VAL A 194 -13.78 7.51 25.03
C VAL A 194 -13.08 7.80 23.71
N LEU A 195 -11.75 7.75 23.76
CA LEU A 195 -10.89 7.87 22.59
C LEU A 195 -10.46 6.46 22.15
N VAL A 196 -10.72 6.13 20.88
CA VAL A 196 -10.27 4.87 20.28
C VAL A 196 -9.23 5.19 19.19
N PRO A 197 -7.92 5.20 19.51
CA PRO A 197 -6.89 5.49 18.53
C PRO A 197 -6.79 4.34 17.51
N GLY A 198 -6.57 4.67 16.24
CA GLY A 198 -6.35 3.65 15.20
C GLY A 198 -7.54 2.68 15.06
N CYS A 199 -8.77 3.18 15.18
CA CYS A 199 -9.99 2.37 15.25
C CYS A 199 -10.33 1.54 13.99
N GLY A 200 -9.49 1.54 12.96
CA GLY A 200 -9.77 0.87 11.69
C GLY A 200 -11.05 1.43 11.05
N LEU A 201 -12.04 0.56 10.84
CA LEU A 201 -13.35 0.93 10.32
C LEU A 201 -14.36 1.31 11.43
N GLY A 202 -13.89 1.46 12.67
CA GLY A 202 -14.67 2.04 13.76
C GLY A 202 -15.59 1.07 14.50
N ARG A 203 -15.51 -0.25 14.25
CA ARG A 203 -16.41 -1.21 14.89
C ARG A 203 -16.35 -1.22 16.43
N LEU A 204 -15.15 -1.21 17.01
CA LEU A 204 -15.01 -1.14 18.48
C LEU A 204 -15.62 0.16 19.03
N ALA A 205 -15.40 1.28 18.34
CA ALA A 205 -15.98 2.55 18.74
C ALA A 205 -17.52 2.48 18.68
N TRP A 206 -18.07 1.92 17.61
CA TRP A 206 -19.51 1.68 17.49
C TRP A 206 -20.06 0.82 18.64
N GLU A 207 -19.42 -0.28 19.01
CA GLU A 207 -19.85 -1.09 20.15
C GLU A 207 -19.75 -0.34 21.49
N ILE A 208 -18.75 0.53 21.65
CA ILE A 208 -18.63 1.39 22.83
C ILE A 208 -19.78 2.42 22.90
N SER A 209 -20.19 3.03 21.78
CA SER A 209 -21.36 3.94 21.79
C SER A 209 -22.65 3.24 22.21
N GLU A 210 -22.82 1.98 21.79
CA GLU A 210 -23.99 1.17 22.14
C GLU A 210 -24.06 0.85 23.64
N LEU A 211 -22.93 0.88 24.37
CA LEU A 211 -22.90 0.63 25.81
C LEU A 211 -23.46 1.77 26.66
N GLY A 212 -23.65 2.97 26.10
CA GLY A 212 -24.29 4.07 26.82
C GLY A 212 -23.91 5.46 26.33
N LYS A 213 -24.31 5.84 25.11
CA LYS A 213 -24.29 7.22 24.55
C LYS A 213 -23.02 8.04 24.87
N SER A 214 -21.88 7.39 25.07
CA SER A 214 -20.62 8.06 25.38
C SER A 214 -20.19 8.87 24.16
N VAL A 215 -19.65 10.07 24.37
CA VAL A 215 -19.14 10.89 23.28
C VAL A 215 -17.84 10.25 22.78
N LEU A 216 -17.91 9.66 21.59
CA LEU A 216 -16.77 9.04 20.93
C LEU A 216 -15.95 10.09 20.19
N GLN A 217 -14.65 10.10 20.45
CA GLN A 217 -13.71 10.81 19.61
C GLN A 217 -12.91 9.79 18.81
N LEU A 218 -13.13 9.77 17.49
CA LEU A 218 -12.35 8.95 16.58
C LEU A 218 -11.17 9.77 16.06
N ILE A 219 -9.95 9.34 16.37
CA ILE A 219 -8.76 9.85 15.70
C ILE A 219 -8.36 8.81 14.66
N GLN A 220 -8.79 9.03 13.41
CA GLN A 220 -8.03 8.47 12.30
C GLN A 220 -6.77 9.31 12.14
N SER A 221 -5.65 8.62 12.09
CA SER A 221 -4.31 9.15 11.90
C SER A 221 -4.29 10.23 10.80
N ARG A 222 -4.35 11.51 11.18
CA ARG A 222 -3.96 12.61 10.29
C ARG A 222 -2.43 12.62 10.25
N TYR A 223 -1.88 11.94 9.25
CA TYR A 223 -0.50 12.16 8.78
C TYR A 223 -0.55 12.52 7.30
#